data_AF-A0A7W1U0L9-F1
#
_entry.id   AF-A0A7W1U0L9-F1
#
_cell.length_a   1.000
_cell.length_b   1.000
_cell.length_c   1.000
_cell.angle_alpha   90.00
_cell.angle_beta   90.00
_cell.angle_gamma   90.00
#
_symmetry.space_group_name_H-M   'P 1'
#
loop_
_entity.id
_entity.type
_entity.pdbx_description
1 polymer ?
#
loop_
_entity_poly.entity_id
_entity_poly.type
_entity_poly.pdbx_seq_one_letter_code
_entity_poly.pdbx_strand_id
1 'polypeptide(L)'
;MITKKIYFILWMVLAITLPAFCMAVEDKRSHEVLVSIAPYQFAVKAIGGATVTVDLLVPPGASFHTFEPTPKQILKSSHADIWFRIGELFENRAIQAMRSHHPSMRIVDLREGVDLIVFDSNHHCHCCPNEGADLHIWLSPKMMKVQAKQIANALTEVYPEHRQQYAERLEKFTAQLDAVDQEIRDILKPLKARTILVSHPSYGYFARDYGLEQMSIEFEGKDPSPRQLTELLNQARASHIKTIYIQNQYSSRGANLIAGELGANVVALDPYSGDYFATLREIALRIAEQEKKAP
;
A
#
# COMPACT_ATOMS: atom_id res chain seq x y z
N MET A 1 13.17 -78.68 52.90
CA MET A 1 13.72 -79.23 51.64
C MET A 1 13.22 -78.35 50.50
N ILE A 2 14.02 -77.35 50.10
CA ILE A 2 14.88 -77.32 48.89
C ILE A 2 14.12 -76.66 47.71
N THR A 3 14.17 -75.32 47.61
CA THR A 3 14.94 -74.43 46.66
C THR A 3 14.14 -74.08 45.41
N LYS A 4 13.76 -72.81 45.15
CA LYS A 4 14.53 -71.67 44.57
C LYS A 4 15.21 -71.97 43.22
N LYS A 5 15.00 -71.02 42.28
CA LYS A 5 15.51 -70.88 40.88
C LYS A 5 14.58 -71.58 39.89
N ILE A 6 13.96 -70.88 38.94
CA ILE A 6 14.59 -70.41 37.70
C ILE A 6 13.96 -69.07 37.27
N TYR A 7 14.71 -67.99 37.46
CA TYR A 7 14.68 -66.81 36.60
C TYR A 7 15.79 -67.01 35.58
N PHE A 8 15.47 -67.28 34.32
CA PHE A 8 16.21 -66.81 33.14
C PHE A 8 15.58 -67.43 31.89
N ILE A 9 15.49 -66.64 30.81
CA ILE A 9 15.06 -67.03 29.46
C ILE A 9 13.54 -67.03 29.26
N LEU A 10 12.96 -65.85 29.06
CA LEU A 10 12.47 -65.49 27.72
C LEU A 10 12.25 -63.97 27.65
N TRP A 11 13.37 -63.26 27.50
CA TRP A 11 13.42 -61.97 26.81
C TRP A 11 13.00 -62.21 25.34
N MET A 12 11.70 -62.19 25.06
CA MET A 12 11.22 -62.18 23.69
C MET A 12 10.08 -61.17 23.57
N VAL A 13 10.52 -59.92 23.42
CA VAL A 13 10.02 -58.98 22.42
C VAL A 13 8.52 -59.12 22.16
N LEU A 14 7.70 -58.60 23.08
CA LEU A 14 6.37 -58.16 22.69
C LEU A 14 6.58 -56.85 21.94
N ALA A 15 6.81 -56.99 20.64
CA ALA A 15 6.85 -55.90 19.68
C ALA A 15 5.52 -55.16 19.78
N ILE A 16 5.55 -54.04 20.51
CA ILE A 16 4.54 -52.99 20.43
C ILE A 16 4.64 -52.47 19.00
N THR A 17 3.79 -53.01 18.12
CA THR A 17 3.49 -52.45 16.81
C THR A 17 2.67 -51.19 17.02
N LEU A 18 3.33 -50.14 17.53
CA LEU A 18 2.87 -48.77 17.35
C LEU A 18 2.83 -48.57 15.83
N PRO A 19 1.66 -48.37 15.20
CA PRO A 19 1.65 -47.92 13.83
C PRO A 19 2.42 -46.59 13.85
N ALA A 20 3.54 -46.57 13.15
CA ALA A 20 4.26 -45.34 12.87
C ALA A 20 3.30 -44.47 12.07
N PHE A 21 2.50 -43.67 12.80
CA PHE A 21 1.77 -42.56 12.25
C PHE A 21 2.83 -41.56 11.85
N CYS A 22 3.38 -41.78 10.67
CA CYS A 22 4.19 -40.84 9.95
C CYS A 22 3.24 -39.65 9.73
N MET A 23 3.23 -38.71 10.68
CA MET A 23 2.72 -37.38 10.39
C MET A 23 3.63 -36.88 9.29
N ALA A 24 3.17 -36.99 8.05
CA ALA A 24 3.65 -36.15 6.99
C ALA A 24 3.54 -34.74 7.55
N VAL A 25 4.69 -34.16 7.89
CA VAL A 25 4.80 -32.72 8.05
C VAL A 25 4.50 -32.22 6.64
N GLU A 26 3.24 -31.94 6.39
CA GLU A 26 2.81 -31.19 5.24
C GLU A 26 3.68 -29.94 5.25
N ASP A 27 4.61 -29.87 4.30
CA ASP A 27 5.38 -28.67 4.04
C ASP A 27 4.32 -27.65 3.59
N LYS A 28 3.72 -26.98 4.58
CA LYS A 28 2.73 -25.92 4.37
C LYS A 28 3.47 -24.81 3.67
N ARG A 29 3.57 -24.91 2.34
CA ARG A 29 3.93 -23.80 1.48
C ARG A 29 3.04 -22.65 1.88
N SER A 30 3.64 -21.64 2.49
CA SER A 30 2.93 -20.41 2.77
C SER A 30 2.47 -19.84 1.44
N HIS A 31 1.19 -19.55 1.32
CA HIS A 31 0.58 -19.04 0.11
C HIS A 31 1.22 -17.70 -0.30
N GLU A 32 1.84 -17.66 -1.48
CA GLU A 32 2.62 -16.50 -1.92
C GLU A 32 1.73 -15.48 -2.62
N VAL A 33 1.63 -14.29 -2.03
CA VAL A 33 0.84 -13.16 -2.53
C VAL A 33 1.78 -12.03 -2.90
N LEU A 34 1.63 -11.49 -4.11
CA LEU A 34 2.37 -10.31 -4.56
C LEU A 34 1.51 -9.06 -4.42
N VAL A 35 2.12 -7.96 -3.97
CA VAL A 35 1.56 -6.62 -4.04
C VAL A 35 2.57 -5.65 -4.63
N SER A 36 2.07 -4.58 -5.24
CA SER A 36 2.95 -3.60 -5.88
C SER A 36 3.61 -2.64 -4.89
N ILE A 37 2.87 -2.13 -3.90
CA ILE A 37 3.35 -1.12 -2.94
C ILE A 37 3.02 -1.51 -1.48
N ALA A 38 3.75 -0.93 -0.52
CA ALA A 38 3.68 -1.33 0.89
C ALA A 38 2.33 -1.10 1.58
N PRO A 39 1.52 -0.06 1.29
CA PRO A 39 0.18 0.09 1.84
C PRO A 39 -0.72 -1.14 1.58
N TYR A 40 -0.64 -1.72 0.39
CA TYR A 40 -1.37 -2.96 0.09
C TYR A 40 -0.70 -4.19 0.71
N GLN A 41 0.62 -4.17 0.95
CA GLN A 41 1.27 -5.22 1.75
C GLN A 41 0.69 -5.27 3.16
N PHE A 42 0.48 -4.10 3.77
CA PHE A 42 -0.16 -3.98 5.07
C PHE A 42 -1.60 -4.51 5.04
N ALA A 43 -2.41 -4.08 4.06
CA ALA A 43 -3.80 -4.52 3.93
C ALA A 43 -3.92 -6.04 3.71
N VAL A 44 -3.12 -6.60 2.80
CA VAL A 44 -3.12 -8.05 2.54
C VAL A 44 -2.63 -8.83 3.76
N LYS A 45 -1.61 -8.35 4.49
CA LYS A 45 -1.18 -8.99 5.74
C LYS A 45 -2.26 -8.93 6.83
N ALA A 46 -2.98 -7.82 6.94
CA ALA A 46 -4.07 -7.67 7.91
C ALA A 46 -5.21 -8.66 7.63
N ILE A 47 -5.56 -8.87 6.36
CA ILE A 47 -6.66 -9.76 5.93
C ILE A 47 -6.20 -11.23 5.87
N GLY A 48 -5.07 -11.49 5.24
CA GLY A 48 -4.52 -12.84 5.04
C GLY A 48 -3.92 -13.44 6.32
N GLY A 49 -3.38 -12.62 7.22
CA GLY A 49 -2.76 -13.07 8.46
C GLY A 49 -1.63 -14.07 8.19
N ALA A 50 -1.52 -15.11 9.05
CA ALA A 50 -0.48 -16.12 8.93
C ALA A 50 -0.71 -17.16 7.82
N THR A 51 -1.81 -17.05 7.04
CA THR A 51 -2.09 -18.00 5.96
C THR A 51 -1.36 -17.63 4.67
N VAL A 52 -0.83 -16.40 4.56
CA VAL A 52 -0.17 -15.90 3.35
C VAL A 52 1.20 -15.31 3.67
N THR A 53 2.13 -15.46 2.75
CA THR A 53 3.36 -14.66 2.67
C THR A 53 3.15 -13.56 1.65
N VAL A 54 3.35 -12.30 2.04
CA VAL A 54 3.14 -11.15 1.14
C VAL A 54 4.45 -10.54 0.71
N ASP A 55 4.79 -10.72 -0.57
CA ASP A 55 5.95 -10.14 -1.22
C ASP A 55 5.62 -8.76 -1.83
N LEU A 56 6.61 -7.87 -1.82
CA LEU A 56 6.50 -6.49 -2.29
C LEU A 56 7.33 -6.30 -3.56
N LEU A 57 6.71 -5.81 -4.64
CA LEU A 57 7.38 -5.61 -5.92
C LEU A 57 8.22 -4.33 -5.95
N VAL A 58 7.65 -3.19 -5.56
CA VAL A 58 8.36 -1.91 -5.47
C VAL A 58 9.03 -1.80 -4.09
N PRO A 59 10.36 -1.82 -4.00
CA PRO A 59 11.04 -1.80 -2.72
C PRO A 59 10.85 -0.46 -1.98
N PRO A 60 10.91 -0.44 -0.64
CA PRO A 60 10.82 0.79 0.13
C PRO A 60 11.84 1.84 -0.33
N GLY A 61 11.39 3.09 -0.46
CA GLY A 61 12.22 4.21 -0.91
C GLY A 61 12.37 4.36 -2.43
N ALA A 62 11.93 3.40 -3.24
CA ALA A 62 11.85 3.58 -4.69
C ALA A 62 10.59 4.38 -5.07
N SER A 63 10.70 5.21 -6.10
CA SER A 63 9.53 5.83 -6.75
C SER A 63 8.80 4.77 -7.57
N PHE A 64 7.52 4.55 -7.27
CA PHE A 64 6.72 3.55 -7.98
C PHE A 64 6.36 3.97 -9.42
N HIS A 65 6.25 5.28 -9.69
CA HIS A 65 6.02 5.84 -11.04
C HIS A 65 7.16 5.56 -12.02
N THR A 66 8.39 5.54 -11.52
CA THR A 66 9.61 5.34 -12.33
C THR A 66 10.25 3.99 -12.11
N PHE A 67 9.58 3.10 -11.35
CA PHE A 67 10.12 1.81 -11.01
C PHE A 67 10.15 0.91 -12.25
N GLU A 68 11.28 0.23 -12.45
CA GLU A 68 11.40 -0.81 -13.47
C GLU A 68 11.89 -2.11 -12.80
N PRO A 69 11.05 -3.16 -12.74
CA PRO A 69 11.45 -4.41 -12.13
C PRO A 69 12.56 -5.09 -12.94
N THR A 70 13.59 -5.54 -12.24
CA THR A 70 14.67 -6.34 -12.85
C THR A 70 14.17 -7.72 -13.30
N PRO A 71 14.82 -8.39 -14.26
CA PRO A 71 14.47 -9.77 -14.64
C PRO A 71 14.46 -10.74 -13.45
N LYS A 72 15.37 -10.54 -12.48
CA LYS A 72 15.43 -11.33 -11.24
C LYS A 72 14.18 -11.11 -10.37
N GLN A 73 13.71 -9.87 -10.25
CA GLN A 73 12.47 -9.56 -9.52
C GLN A 73 11.26 -10.17 -10.23
N ILE A 74 11.17 -10.05 -11.56
CA ILE A 74 10.09 -10.67 -12.34
C ILE A 74 10.04 -12.18 -12.10
N LEU A 75 11.19 -12.86 -12.17
CA LEU A 75 11.26 -14.30 -11.94
C LEU A 75 10.91 -14.69 -10.50
N LYS A 76 11.34 -13.91 -9.50
CA LYS A 76 10.94 -14.15 -8.10
C LYS A 76 9.42 -13.99 -7.96
N SER A 77 8.88 -12.89 -8.47
CA SER A 77 7.48 -12.52 -8.33
C SER A 77 6.52 -13.41 -9.12
N SER A 78 6.97 -14.11 -10.16
CA SER A 78 6.14 -15.08 -10.88
C SER A 78 5.81 -16.34 -10.07
N HIS A 79 6.47 -16.57 -8.93
CA HIS A 79 6.11 -17.66 -8.02
C HIS A 79 4.82 -17.41 -7.22
N ALA A 80 4.36 -16.16 -7.12
CA ALA A 80 3.12 -15.84 -6.43
C ALA A 80 1.90 -16.46 -7.12
N ASP A 81 0.92 -16.91 -6.33
CA ASP A 81 -0.35 -17.44 -6.85
C ASP A 81 -1.28 -16.30 -7.27
N ILE A 82 -1.21 -15.18 -6.56
CA ILE A 82 -2.06 -14.01 -6.77
C ILE A 82 -1.26 -12.71 -6.65
N TRP A 83 -1.54 -11.76 -7.54
CA TRP A 83 -0.99 -10.42 -7.53
C TRP A 83 -2.09 -9.36 -7.48
N PHE A 84 -2.02 -8.50 -6.46
CA PHE A 84 -2.82 -7.28 -6.36
C PHE A 84 -2.05 -6.08 -6.94
N ARG A 85 -2.49 -5.63 -8.12
CA ARG A 85 -1.87 -4.53 -8.88
C ARG A 85 -2.61 -3.21 -8.66
N ILE A 86 -1.97 -2.10 -9.01
CA ILE A 86 -2.48 -0.74 -8.75
C ILE A 86 -2.68 0.11 -10.00
N GLY A 87 -2.38 -0.42 -11.19
CA GLY A 87 -2.56 0.22 -12.48
C GLY A 87 -1.32 0.89 -13.08
N GLU A 88 -0.15 0.69 -12.48
CA GLU A 88 1.10 1.34 -12.89
C GLU A 88 1.65 0.88 -14.24
N LEU A 89 2.50 1.70 -14.85
CA LEU A 89 2.98 1.50 -16.24
C LEU A 89 3.81 0.22 -16.33
N PHE A 90 4.73 0.11 -15.37
CA PHE A 90 5.64 -1.02 -15.28
C PHE A 90 4.88 -2.33 -15.05
N GLU A 91 3.69 -2.28 -14.42
CA GLU A 91 2.90 -3.47 -14.14
C GLU A 91 2.44 -4.14 -15.43
N ASN A 92 2.05 -3.38 -16.46
CA ASN A 92 1.64 -3.96 -17.74
C ASN A 92 2.77 -4.76 -18.40
N ARG A 93 4.00 -4.25 -18.34
CA ARG A 93 5.19 -4.96 -18.84
C ARG A 93 5.49 -6.19 -17.97
N ALA A 94 5.39 -6.04 -16.65
CA ALA A 94 5.61 -7.12 -15.69
C ALA A 94 4.59 -8.27 -15.86
N ILE A 95 3.31 -7.96 -16.08
CA ILE A 95 2.25 -8.95 -16.36
C ILE A 95 2.63 -9.83 -17.54
N GLN A 96 3.08 -9.23 -18.64
CA GLN A 96 3.44 -9.97 -19.84
C GLN A 96 4.54 -11.00 -19.56
N ALA A 97 5.60 -10.59 -18.85
CA ALA A 97 6.70 -11.47 -18.50
C ALA A 97 6.34 -12.52 -17.45
N MET A 98 5.59 -12.14 -16.40
CA MET A 98 5.18 -13.07 -15.34
C MET A 98 4.24 -14.16 -15.86
N ARG A 99 3.30 -13.83 -16.75
CA ARG A 99 2.38 -14.83 -17.34
C ARG A 99 3.10 -15.87 -18.19
N SER A 100 4.26 -15.55 -18.78
CA SER A 100 5.07 -16.55 -19.48
C SER A 100 5.66 -17.60 -18.53
N HIS A 101 5.83 -17.27 -17.25
CA HIS A 101 6.35 -18.18 -16.22
C HIS A 101 5.26 -18.85 -15.39
N HIS A 102 4.17 -18.14 -15.08
CA HIS A 102 3.05 -18.64 -14.30
C HIS A 102 1.71 -18.22 -14.94
N PRO A 103 1.23 -18.95 -15.97
CA PRO A 103 0.02 -18.59 -16.71
C PRO A 103 -1.26 -18.58 -15.85
N SER A 104 -1.30 -19.36 -14.77
CA SER A 104 -2.41 -19.46 -13.83
C SER A 104 -2.42 -18.39 -12.74
N MET A 105 -1.39 -17.54 -12.65
CA MET A 105 -1.33 -16.49 -11.63
C MET A 105 -2.57 -15.59 -11.73
N ARG A 106 -3.31 -15.49 -10.62
CA ARG A 106 -4.47 -14.60 -10.51
C ARG A 106 -3.98 -13.17 -10.41
N ILE A 107 -4.43 -12.30 -11.31
CA ILE A 107 -4.13 -10.86 -11.24
C ILE A 107 -5.42 -10.12 -10.90
N VAL A 108 -5.38 -9.27 -9.88
CA VAL A 108 -6.51 -8.47 -9.40
C VAL A 108 -6.12 -6.99 -9.50
N ASP A 109 -6.92 -6.21 -10.23
CA ASP A 109 -6.74 -4.77 -10.36
C ASP A 109 -7.51 -4.05 -9.25
N LEU A 110 -6.79 -3.48 -8.28
CA LEU A 110 -7.41 -2.79 -7.14
C LEU A 110 -8.04 -1.43 -7.52
N ARG A 111 -8.03 -1.05 -8.79
CA ARG A 111 -8.76 0.13 -9.30
C ARG A 111 -10.19 -0.18 -9.69
N GLU A 112 -10.53 -1.46 -9.91
CA GLU A 112 -11.88 -1.82 -10.32
C GLU A 112 -12.86 -1.50 -9.19
N GLY A 113 -14.04 -0.94 -9.50
CA GLY A 113 -15.10 -0.69 -8.51
C GLY A 113 -14.78 0.38 -7.45
N VAL A 114 -13.68 1.11 -7.57
CA VAL A 114 -13.41 2.31 -6.75
C VAL A 114 -13.88 3.58 -7.47
N ASP A 115 -14.21 4.60 -6.69
CA ASP A 115 -14.58 5.92 -7.19
C ASP A 115 -13.31 6.70 -7.54
N LEU A 116 -12.80 6.50 -8.76
CA LEU A 116 -11.53 7.05 -9.23
C LEU A 116 -11.62 8.57 -9.44
N ILE A 117 -10.59 9.29 -9.02
CA ILE A 117 -10.35 10.67 -9.45
C ILE A 117 -9.76 10.63 -10.85
N VAL A 118 -10.49 11.17 -11.82
CA VAL A 118 -10.08 11.23 -13.23
C VAL A 118 -9.75 12.68 -13.60
N PHE A 119 -8.60 12.89 -14.22
CA PHE A 119 -8.16 14.16 -14.80
C PHE A 119 -8.82 14.32 -16.18
N ASP A 120 -9.23 15.55 -16.52
CA ASP A 120 -9.86 15.83 -17.81
C ASP A 120 -8.96 15.39 -18.98
N SER A 121 -9.57 14.71 -19.95
CA SER A 121 -9.03 14.22 -21.22
C SER A 121 -8.21 15.22 -22.06
N ASN A 122 -8.27 16.52 -21.76
CA ASN A 122 -7.42 17.55 -22.37
C ASN A 122 -6.02 17.67 -21.73
N HIS A 123 -5.71 16.91 -20.68
CA HIS A 123 -4.40 16.89 -20.02
C HIS A 123 -3.78 15.49 -20.14
N HIS A 124 -2.81 15.36 -21.04
CA HIS A 124 -2.05 14.12 -21.25
C HIS A 124 -1.00 13.93 -20.13
N CYS A 125 -1.44 13.42 -18.98
CA CYS A 125 -0.51 13.07 -17.90
C CYS A 125 0.38 11.89 -18.29
N HIS A 126 1.69 12.12 -18.36
CA HIS A 126 2.69 11.08 -18.67
C HIS A 126 2.97 10.11 -17.50
N CYS A 127 2.48 10.42 -16.29
CA CYS A 127 2.62 9.57 -15.10
C CYS A 127 1.42 8.66 -14.85
N CYS A 128 0.32 8.81 -15.60
CA CYS A 128 -0.89 8.03 -15.43
C CYS A 128 -1.13 7.14 -16.67
N PRO A 129 -0.73 5.87 -16.64
CA PRO A 129 -1.09 4.94 -17.70
C PRO A 129 -2.51 4.43 -17.52
N ASN A 130 -3.29 4.67 -18.57
CA ASN A 130 -4.72 4.42 -18.69
C ASN A 130 -5.56 5.56 -18.11
N GLU A 131 -6.19 6.29 -19.02
CA GLU A 131 -7.39 7.12 -18.77
C GLU A 131 -7.22 8.30 -17.80
N GLY A 132 -5.98 8.75 -17.53
CA GLY A 132 -5.77 9.98 -16.78
C GLY A 132 -6.32 9.92 -15.34
N ALA A 133 -6.25 8.77 -14.67
CA ALA A 133 -6.73 8.66 -13.28
C ALA A 133 -5.58 8.79 -12.25
N ASP A 134 -5.90 9.36 -11.09
CA ASP A 134 -5.02 9.36 -9.92
C ASP A 134 -4.93 7.94 -9.33
N LEU A 135 -3.71 7.42 -9.18
CA LEU A 135 -3.43 6.08 -8.67
C LEU A 135 -3.25 6.02 -7.15
N HIS A 136 -3.21 7.16 -6.46
CA HIS A 136 -2.95 7.25 -5.02
C HIS A 136 -4.17 6.92 -4.14
N ILE A 137 -4.93 5.91 -4.57
CA ILE A 137 -6.25 5.52 -4.03
C ILE A 137 -6.17 5.14 -2.54
N TRP A 138 -5.06 4.52 -2.12
CA TRP A 138 -4.87 4.05 -0.75
C TRP A 138 -4.86 5.18 0.28
N LEU A 139 -4.65 6.43 -0.12
CA LEU A 139 -4.71 7.58 0.78
C LEU A 139 -6.13 7.96 1.20
N SER A 140 -7.14 7.29 0.67
CA SER A 140 -8.51 7.31 1.20
C SER A 140 -8.79 6.02 2.00
N PRO A 141 -9.03 6.12 3.33
CA PRO A 141 -9.53 4.97 4.10
C PRO A 141 -10.83 4.40 3.54
N LYS A 142 -11.70 5.26 2.99
CA LYS A 142 -12.95 4.87 2.34
C LYS A 142 -12.69 4.00 1.10
N MET A 143 -11.74 4.36 0.24
CA MET A 143 -11.38 3.54 -0.92
C MET A 143 -10.61 2.28 -0.51
N MET A 144 -9.72 2.36 0.48
CA MET A 144 -9.04 1.20 1.04
C MET A 144 -10.04 0.17 1.59
N LYS A 145 -11.18 0.58 2.15
CA LYS A 145 -12.27 -0.35 2.53
C LYS A 145 -12.87 -1.11 1.35
N VAL A 146 -13.00 -0.47 0.19
CA VAL A 146 -13.49 -1.13 -1.04
C VAL A 146 -12.45 -2.14 -1.53
N GLN A 147 -11.19 -1.73 -1.58
CA GLN A 147 -10.07 -2.58 -2.00
C GLN A 147 -9.84 -3.75 -1.03
N ALA A 148 -10.00 -3.54 0.28
CA ALA A 148 -9.95 -4.60 1.28
C ALA A 148 -10.96 -5.72 1.03
N LYS A 149 -12.19 -5.36 0.63
CA LYS A 149 -13.21 -6.36 0.26
C LYS A 149 -12.78 -7.16 -0.97
N GLN A 150 -12.20 -6.51 -1.96
CA GLN A 150 -11.67 -7.19 -3.15
C GLN A 150 -10.52 -8.13 -2.80
N ILE A 151 -9.61 -7.69 -1.94
CA ILE A 151 -8.52 -8.52 -1.42
C ILE A 151 -9.07 -9.76 -0.74
N ALA A 152 -9.99 -9.60 0.21
CA ALA A 152 -10.60 -10.73 0.93
C ALA A 152 -11.34 -11.70 0.01
N ASN A 153 -12.09 -11.18 -0.97
CA ASN A 153 -12.80 -11.99 -1.95
C ASN A 153 -11.83 -12.79 -2.83
N ALA A 154 -10.80 -12.15 -3.36
CA ALA A 154 -9.82 -12.81 -4.21
C ALA A 154 -8.99 -13.84 -3.42
N LEU A 155 -8.59 -13.53 -2.18
CA LEU A 155 -7.95 -14.52 -1.30
C LEU A 155 -8.87 -15.71 -1.02
N THR A 156 -10.18 -15.48 -0.86
CA THR A 156 -11.18 -16.55 -0.66
C THR A 156 -11.38 -17.40 -1.91
N GLU A 157 -11.26 -16.82 -3.10
CA GLU A 157 -11.32 -17.54 -4.38
C GLU A 157 -10.12 -18.48 -4.55
N VAL A 158 -8.92 -17.99 -4.22
CA VAL A 158 -7.66 -18.74 -4.39
C VAL A 158 -7.41 -19.73 -3.24
N TYR A 159 -7.76 -19.36 -2.01
CA TYR A 159 -7.54 -20.14 -0.77
C TYR A 159 -8.85 -20.37 0.01
N PRO A 160 -9.79 -21.17 -0.53
CA PRO A 160 -11.14 -21.31 0.01
C PRO A 160 -11.20 -21.91 1.43
N GLU A 161 -10.19 -22.67 1.84
CA GLU A 161 -10.03 -23.25 3.18
C GLU A 161 -9.87 -22.22 4.29
N HIS A 162 -9.48 -20.99 3.93
CA HIS A 162 -9.27 -19.87 4.86
C HIS A 162 -10.38 -18.82 4.83
N ARG A 163 -11.46 -19.04 4.07
CA ARG A 163 -12.60 -18.13 3.89
C ARG A 163 -13.10 -17.46 5.17
N GLN A 164 -13.39 -18.25 6.21
CA GLN A 164 -13.93 -17.71 7.45
C GLN A 164 -12.93 -16.75 8.12
N GLN A 165 -11.64 -17.11 8.13
CA GLN A 165 -10.61 -16.28 8.72
C GLN A 165 -10.43 -14.95 7.97
N TYR A 166 -10.55 -14.97 6.63
CA TYR A 166 -10.50 -13.74 5.83
C TYR A 166 -11.69 -12.84 6.08
N ALA A 167 -12.89 -13.40 6.24
CA ALA A 167 -14.09 -12.63 6.56
C ALA A 167 -13.97 -11.93 7.93
N GLU A 168 -13.54 -12.66 8.97
CA GLU A 168 -13.35 -12.12 10.33
C GLU A 168 -12.27 -11.02 10.36
N ARG A 169 -11.14 -11.24 9.67
CA ARG A 169 -10.06 -10.27 9.60
C ARG A 169 -10.41 -9.04 8.75
N LEU A 170 -11.17 -9.23 7.67
CA LEU A 170 -11.73 -8.13 6.88
C LEU A 170 -12.62 -7.24 7.76
N GLU A 171 -13.54 -7.83 8.52
CA GLU A 171 -14.42 -7.06 9.41
C GLU A 171 -13.59 -6.21 10.38
N LYS A 172 -12.60 -6.82 11.06
CA LYS A 172 -11.67 -6.12 11.95
C LYS A 172 -10.92 -4.99 11.23
N PHE A 173 -10.36 -5.26 10.05
CA PHE A 173 -9.60 -4.28 9.28
C PHE A 173 -10.49 -3.11 8.83
N THR A 174 -11.72 -3.38 8.41
CA THR A 174 -12.67 -2.32 8.04
C THR A 174 -13.10 -1.44 9.21
N ALA A 175 -13.24 -2.01 10.42
CA ALA A 175 -13.49 -1.24 11.63
C ALA A 175 -12.30 -0.33 11.99
N GLN A 176 -11.05 -0.80 11.79
CA GLN A 176 -9.86 0.03 11.98
C GLN A 176 -9.76 1.16 10.95
N LEU A 177 -10.19 0.92 9.70
CA LEU A 177 -10.30 1.95 8.67
C LEU A 177 -11.36 3.01 9.03
N ASP A 178 -12.48 2.61 9.60
CA ASP A 178 -13.49 3.56 10.10
C ASP A 178 -12.97 4.39 11.26
N ALA A 179 -12.24 3.76 12.19
CA ALA A 179 -11.63 4.48 13.31
C ALA A 179 -10.60 5.52 12.83
N VAL A 180 -9.67 5.15 11.95
CA VAL A 180 -8.68 6.12 11.45
C VAL A 180 -9.32 7.24 10.60
N ASP A 181 -10.38 6.94 9.84
CA ASP A 181 -11.13 7.96 9.10
C ASP A 181 -11.71 9.00 10.06
N GLN A 182 -12.35 8.55 11.15
CA GLN A 182 -12.93 9.44 12.15
C GLN A 182 -11.84 10.26 12.87
N GLU A 183 -10.72 9.64 13.25
CA GLU A 183 -9.60 10.34 13.87
C GLU A 183 -9.03 11.44 12.96
N ILE A 184 -8.87 11.17 11.66
CA ILE A 184 -8.42 12.18 10.69
C ILE A 184 -9.42 13.33 10.59
N ARG A 185 -10.73 13.03 10.53
CA ARG A 185 -11.77 14.08 10.55
C ARG A 185 -11.65 14.96 11.79
N ASP A 186 -11.42 14.38 12.95
CA ASP A 186 -11.29 15.13 14.21
C ASP A 186 -10.01 15.97 14.24
N ILE A 187 -8.88 15.46 13.74
CA ILE A 187 -7.61 16.20 13.62
C ILE A 187 -7.78 17.42 12.70
N LEU A 188 -8.47 17.25 11.58
CA LEU A 188 -8.61 18.28 10.53
C LEU A 188 -9.83 19.19 10.71
N LYS A 189 -10.76 18.86 11.63
CA LYS A 189 -11.94 19.67 11.92
C LYS A 189 -11.64 21.14 12.25
N PRO A 190 -10.65 21.48 13.10
CA PRO A 190 -10.36 22.88 13.44
C PRO A 190 -9.62 23.66 12.34
N LEU A 191 -9.14 22.99 11.29
CA LEU A 191 -8.33 23.60 10.23
C LEU A 191 -9.15 24.65 9.46
N LYS A 192 -8.63 25.88 9.39
CA LYS A 192 -9.22 26.99 8.63
C LYS A 192 -8.68 27.03 7.20
N ALA A 193 -7.37 26.90 7.03
CA ALA A 193 -6.70 26.84 5.74
C ALA A 193 -6.84 25.42 5.15
N ARG A 194 -7.66 25.29 4.11
CA ARG A 194 -7.95 23.99 3.49
C ARG A 194 -7.04 23.65 2.31
N THR A 195 -6.20 24.58 1.87
CA THR A 195 -5.27 24.35 0.75
C THR A 195 -3.94 23.82 1.26
N ILE A 196 -3.46 22.71 0.66
CA ILE A 196 -2.13 22.14 0.93
C ILE A 196 -1.27 22.25 -0.33
N LEU A 197 0.00 22.65 -0.18
CA LEU A 197 0.97 22.65 -1.28
C LEU A 197 1.89 21.42 -1.15
N VAL A 198 1.87 20.57 -2.17
CA VAL A 198 2.66 19.33 -2.22
C VAL A 198 3.65 19.39 -3.38
N SER A 199 4.76 18.67 -3.29
CA SER A 199 5.70 18.58 -4.42
C SER A 199 5.13 17.70 -5.53
N HIS A 200 4.61 16.52 -5.16
CA HIS A 200 4.06 15.52 -6.08
C HIS A 200 2.56 15.33 -5.84
N PRO A 201 1.71 15.37 -6.89
CA PRO A 201 0.24 15.38 -6.77
C PRO A 201 -0.31 14.00 -6.38
N SER A 202 -0.22 13.65 -5.11
CA SER A 202 -0.53 12.32 -4.60
C SER A 202 -1.65 12.29 -3.57
N TYR A 203 -2.01 13.42 -2.98
CA TYR A 203 -2.97 13.50 -1.89
C TYR A 203 -4.40 13.78 -2.39
N GLY A 204 -4.71 13.59 -3.67
CA GLY A 204 -6.01 13.90 -4.26
C GLY A 204 -7.17 13.22 -3.53
N TYR A 205 -7.06 11.91 -3.28
CA TYR A 205 -8.06 11.14 -2.53
C TYR A 205 -8.20 11.57 -1.07
N PHE A 206 -7.07 11.85 -0.39
CA PHE A 206 -7.08 12.36 0.98
C PHE A 206 -7.75 13.74 1.05
N ALA A 207 -7.42 14.62 0.09
CA ALA A 207 -7.97 15.96 0.02
C ALA A 207 -9.48 15.93 -0.23
N ARG A 208 -9.94 15.10 -1.18
CA ARG A 208 -11.37 14.87 -1.45
C ARG A 208 -12.13 14.45 -0.20
N ASP A 209 -11.62 13.48 0.56
CA ASP A 209 -12.35 12.86 1.66
C ASP A 209 -12.43 13.74 2.93
N TYR A 210 -11.47 14.67 3.09
CA TYR A 210 -11.34 15.55 4.26
C TYR A 210 -11.55 17.05 3.96
N GLY A 211 -12.05 17.37 2.77
CA GLY A 211 -12.40 18.74 2.37
C GLY A 211 -11.18 19.66 2.28
N LEU A 212 -10.06 19.14 1.80
CA LEU A 212 -8.87 19.91 1.48
C LEU A 212 -8.80 20.17 -0.03
N GLU A 213 -7.98 21.14 -0.41
CA GLU A 213 -7.66 21.45 -1.79
C GLU A 213 -6.15 21.23 -2.01
N GLN A 214 -5.79 20.44 -3.02
CA GLN A 214 -4.39 20.15 -3.31
C GLN A 214 -3.87 21.10 -4.38
N MET A 215 -2.81 21.83 -4.05
CA MET A 215 -1.90 22.46 -5.02
C MET A 215 -0.64 21.61 -5.16
N SER A 216 -0.12 21.48 -6.38
CA SER A 216 1.09 20.70 -6.66
C SER A 216 2.16 21.53 -7.34
N ILE A 217 3.42 21.28 -7.01
CA ILE A 217 4.58 21.86 -7.69
C ILE A 217 4.85 21.14 -9.01
N GLU A 218 4.88 19.81 -8.96
CA GLU A 218 4.99 19.00 -10.16
C GLU A 218 3.67 19.05 -10.92
N PHE A 219 3.80 19.24 -12.24
CA PHE A 219 2.70 19.11 -13.18
C PHE A 219 2.89 17.77 -13.87
N GLU A 220 1.95 16.84 -13.66
CA GLU A 220 1.99 15.51 -14.26
C GLU A 220 3.32 14.77 -13.97
N GLY A 221 3.81 14.90 -12.72
CA GLY A 221 5.07 14.29 -12.27
C GLY A 221 6.34 14.86 -12.90
N LYS A 222 6.26 16.05 -13.50
CA LYS A 222 7.39 16.78 -14.09
C LYS A 222 7.59 18.13 -13.40
N ASP A 223 8.82 18.63 -13.45
CA ASP A 223 9.14 19.98 -13.00
C ASP A 223 8.32 21.03 -13.77
N PRO A 224 7.83 22.10 -13.10
CA PRO A 224 7.00 23.13 -13.73
C PRO A 224 7.79 23.96 -14.75
N SER A 225 7.13 24.41 -15.82
CA SER A 225 7.67 25.47 -16.69
C SER A 225 7.78 26.81 -15.93
N PRO A 226 8.59 27.77 -16.41
CA PRO A 226 8.71 29.08 -15.74
C PRO A 226 7.38 29.82 -15.56
N ARG A 227 6.45 29.67 -16.52
CA ARG A 227 5.11 30.26 -16.44
C ARG A 227 4.27 29.58 -15.36
N GLN A 228 4.22 28.25 -15.36
CA GLN A 228 3.51 27.47 -14.32
C GLN A 228 4.06 27.76 -12.93
N LEU A 229 5.38 27.88 -12.79
CA LEU A 229 6.02 28.25 -11.53
C LEU A 229 5.58 29.64 -11.05
N THR A 230 5.51 30.62 -11.96
CA THR A 230 5.04 31.98 -11.62
C THR A 230 3.57 31.98 -11.19
N GLU A 231 2.72 31.25 -11.92
CA GLU A 231 1.29 31.10 -11.59
C GLU A 231 1.12 30.41 -10.23
N LEU A 232 1.87 29.34 -9.97
CA LEU A 232 1.88 28.61 -8.72
C LEU A 232 2.33 29.48 -7.54
N LEU A 233 3.40 30.28 -7.71
CA LEU A 233 3.88 31.20 -6.68
C LEU A 233 2.81 32.25 -6.33
N ASN A 234 2.11 32.79 -7.33
CA ASN A 234 1.04 33.76 -7.11
C ASN A 234 -0.14 33.12 -6.35
N GLN A 235 -0.56 31.91 -6.75
CA GLN A 235 -1.62 31.17 -6.06
C GLN A 235 -1.22 30.81 -4.62
N ALA A 236 0.03 30.38 -4.41
CA ALA A 236 0.54 30.01 -3.10
C ALA A 236 0.61 31.22 -2.16
N ARG A 237 0.99 32.41 -2.67
CA ARG A 237 0.95 33.68 -1.91
C ARG A 237 -0.47 34.08 -1.56
N ALA A 238 -1.39 34.00 -2.51
CA ALA A 238 -2.81 34.33 -2.29
C ALA A 238 -3.47 33.38 -1.28
N SER A 239 -3.06 32.12 -1.26
CA SER A 239 -3.55 31.10 -0.32
C SER A 239 -2.78 31.08 1.02
N HIS A 240 -1.85 32.02 1.22
CA HIS A 240 -1.03 32.13 2.42
C HIS A 240 -0.32 30.82 2.81
N ILE A 241 0.20 30.09 1.82
CA ILE A 241 0.90 28.83 2.05
C ILE A 241 2.16 29.06 2.88
N LYS A 242 2.27 28.33 3.99
CA LYS A 242 3.43 28.37 4.92
C LYS A 242 4.21 27.07 5.01
N THR A 243 3.68 25.99 4.41
CA THR A 243 4.29 24.67 4.44
C THR A 243 4.17 24.02 3.07
N ILE A 244 5.25 23.41 2.62
CA ILE A 244 5.35 22.62 1.39
C ILE A 244 5.66 21.18 1.80
N TYR A 245 4.80 20.25 1.37
CA TYR A 245 4.97 18.84 1.68
C TYR A 245 5.72 18.13 0.55
N ILE A 246 6.85 17.51 0.89
CA ILE A 246 7.69 16.76 -0.07
C ILE A 246 7.64 15.26 0.21
N GLN A 247 8.09 14.47 -0.76
CA GLN A 247 8.28 13.03 -0.63
C GLN A 247 9.73 12.67 -0.91
N ASN A 248 10.30 11.77 -0.10
CA ASN A 248 11.71 11.40 -0.19
C ASN A 248 12.05 10.65 -1.50
N GLN A 249 11.04 10.06 -2.13
CA GLN A 249 11.17 9.29 -3.37
C GLN A 249 11.30 10.18 -4.62
N TYR A 250 11.05 11.49 -4.50
CA TYR A 250 11.01 12.45 -5.63
C TYR A 250 11.94 13.64 -5.40
N SER A 251 12.16 14.46 -6.44
CA SER A 251 13.06 15.61 -6.34
C SER A 251 12.45 16.72 -5.48
N SER A 252 13.17 17.19 -4.46
CA SER A 252 12.74 18.33 -3.64
C SER A 252 13.24 19.68 -4.17
N ARG A 253 13.89 19.73 -5.34
CA ARG A 253 14.53 20.97 -5.85
C ARG A 253 13.52 22.10 -6.09
N GLY A 254 12.43 21.81 -6.80
CA GLY A 254 11.36 22.78 -7.02
C GLY A 254 10.72 23.26 -5.71
N ALA A 255 10.48 22.33 -4.77
CA ALA A 255 9.96 22.64 -3.44
C ALA A 255 10.88 23.57 -2.65
N ASN A 256 12.20 23.31 -2.64
CA ASN A 256 13.17 24.13 -1.94
C ASN A 256 13.27 25.55 -2.53
N LEU A 257 13.20 25.68 -3.86
CA LEU A 257 13.18 26.98 -4.53
C LEU A 257 11.94 27.79 -4.14
N ILE A 258 10.76 27.19 -4.26
CA ILE A 258 9.49 27.85 -3.91
C ILE A 258 9.44 28.18 -2.41
N ALA A 259 9.94 27.28 -1.56
CA ALA A 259 10.02 27.54 -0.13
C ALA A 259 10.85 28.79 0.18
N GLY A 260 11.98 28.99 -0.50
CA GLY A 260 12.80 30.19 -0.37
C GLY A 260 12.06 31.48 -0.77
N GLU A 261 11.32 31.44 -1.87
CA GLU A 261 10.54 32.57 -2.38
C GLU A 261 9.30 32.93 -1.54
N LEU A 262 8.78 31.98 -0.78
CA LEU A 262 7.60 32.14 0.08
C LEU A 262 7.96 32.30 1.57
N GLY A 263 9.19 32.00 1.97
CA GLY A 263 9.55 31.82 3.37
C GLY A 263 8.79 30.64 4.02
N ALA A 264 8.44 29.63 3.24
CA ALA A 264 7.67 28.47 3.69
C ALA A 264 8.58 27.37 4.25
N ASN A 265 8.04 26.56 5.16
CA ASN A 265 8.71 25.37 5.67
C ASN A 265 8.59 24.20 4.70
N VAL A 266 9.61 23.36 4.63
CA VAL A 266 9.56 22.09 3.88
C VAL A 266 9.41 20.94 4.85
N VAL A 267 8.39 20.11 4.67
CA VAL A 267 8.06 18.96 5.54
C VAL A 267 7.96 17.71 4.69
N ALA A 268 8.67 16.65 5.08
CA ALA A 268 8.56 15.36 4.40
C ALA A 268 7.31 14.60 4.89
N LEU A 269 6.58 14.01 3.94
CA LEU A 269 5.52 13.03 4.16
C LEU A 269 5.84 11.79 3.34
N ASP A 270 5.61 10.61 3.92
CA ASP A 270 5.81 9.33 3.24
C ASP A 270 4.50 8.56 3.13
N PRO A 271 3.75 8.70 2.02
CA PRO A 271 2.49 8.00 1.83
C PRO A 271 2.67 6.49 1.53
N TYR A 272 3.91 5.98 1.44
CA TYR A 272 4.23 4.60 1.07
C TYR A 272 4.79 3.76 2.22
N SER A 273 4.81 4.28 3.45
CA SER A 273 5.31 3.52 4.59
C SER A 273 4.47 2.26 4.85
N GLY A 274 5.13 1.24 5.42
CA GLY A 274 4.51 -0.04 5.78
C GLY A 274 3.58 0.03 6.99
N ASP A 275 3.62 1.11 7.78
CA ASP A 275 2.63 1.37 8.84
C ASP A 275 1.55 2.31 8.31
N TYR A 276 0.60 1.72 7.59
CA TYR A 276 -0.44 2.44 6.87
C TYR A 276 -1.27 3.37 7.77
N PHE A 277 -1.71 2.89 8.94
CA PHE A 277 -2.54 3.69 9.82
C PHE A 277 -1.76 4.80 10.52
N ALA A 278 -0.50 4.57 10.90
CA ALA A 278 0.34 5.63 11.44
C ALA A 278 0.63 6.70 10.38
N THR A 279 0.89 6.31 9.13
CA THR A 279 1.09 7.25 8.02
C THR A 279 -0.10 8.16 7.79
N LEU A 280 -1.32 7.62 7.76
CA LEU A 280 -2.53 8.41 7.60
C LEU A 280 -2.72 9.45 8.71
N ARG A 281 -2.44 9.06 9.97
CA ARG A 281 -2.45 9.98 11.12
C ARG A 281 -1.38 11.04 11.00
N GLU A 282 -0.16 10.65 10.65
CA GLU A 282 0.97 11.57 10.49
C GLU A 282 0.67 12.62 9.42
N ILE A 283 0.11 12.23 8.27
CA ILE A 283 -0.32 13.16 7.22
C ILE A 283 -1.31 14.19 7.81
N ALA A 284 -2.36 13.73 8.50
CA ALA A 284 -3.35 14.62 9.11
C ALA A 284 -2.74 15.56 10.16
N LEU A 285 -1.87 15.04 11.03
CA LEU A 285 -1.20 15.83 12.08
C LEU A 285 -0.30 16.91 11.49
N ARG A 286 0.52 16.56 10.48
CA ARG A 286 1.42 17.49 9.80
C ARG A 286 0.67 18.56 9.02
N ILE A 287 -0.50 18.22 8.47
CA ILE A 287 -1.42 19.19 7.85
C ILE A 287 -2.02 20.10 8.92
N ALA A 288 -2.44 19.59 10.07
CA ALA A 288 -2.99 20.40 11.16
C ALA A 288 -1.95 21.32 11.83
N GLU A 289 -0.67 20.92 11.85
CA GLU A 289 0.42 21.72 12.43
C GLU A 289 0.73 23.01 11.65
N GLN A 290 0.35 23.10 10.38
CA GLN A 290 0.64 24.26 9.53
C GLN A 290 0.07 25.58 10.11
N GLU A 291 -1.04 25.50 10.86
CA GLU A 291 -1.68 26.67 11.48
C GLU A 291 -1.08 27.04 12.84
N LYS A 292 -0.56 26.06 13.60
CA LYS A 292 0.00 26.30 14.94
C LYS A 292 1.32 27.07 14.91
N LYS A 293 2.02 27.05 13.77
CA LYS A 293 3.28 27.78 13.55
C LYS A 293 3.07 29.15 12.89
N ALA A 294 1.83 29.63 12.79
CA ALA A 294 1.58 31.01 12.39
C ALA A 294 1.97 31.96 13.56
N PRO A 295 2.88 32.93 13.33
CA PRO A 295 3.19 33.95 14.34
C PRO A 295 1.97 34.81 14.67
#